data_AF-A0A533RUI1-F1
#
_entry.id   AF-A0A533RUI1-F1
#
_cell.length_a   1.000
_cell.length_b   1.000
_cell.length_c   1.000
_cell.angle_alpha   90.00
_cell.angle_beta   90.00
_cell.angle_gamma   90.00
#
_symmetry.space_group_name_H-M   'P 1'
#
loop_
_entity.id
_entity.type
_entity.pdbx_description
1 polymer ?
#
loop_
_entity_poly.entity_id
_entity_poly.type
_entity_poly.pdbx_seq_one_letter_code
_entity_poly.pdbx_strand_id
1 'polypeptide(L)'
;MGVGPFASEIDELAKIDYLLDQVARSVERGALPRSAYDALAPRYLARRAELVAIVTGAPVAAPVRAESPHIEFPVATARRERPAREHRPVRWTTVLLFLGAFLVVVSSAIFSVAVWDILGTFAKFGFMSALTAVFYAAGWYAKSKLELRAGSTALVAVASAMLLFDGWILIDGYDLAGMLPWALLLLVCSVAYWATEVWLADRFFGVVGAAAQMAWWWLLGAGLGLPVAARLAGMALVVLAWQIASERAVDDPTLGSLALVLRWAAPAAALALAVGSVVDTVSIGAPTAAQVAYAAVVAACASAVARRSDVVPAPGRGVAGALVEAPFFLAAWVSLAENTASWWVVAIIAAAALTNDVAGYALDEAAYIVCGLLSELLLVIAICVVGELSAETTVLLVAALAALWSLGSRLLGRAAREEPRRAVIPVAARLCEWGAFILLVAASLAVPLVTQALPLTVRALTASEALLALGVLAAWWASATVRRNPVVSFAGSVWAFYALASLESWLVPDRHPAAYAAGLVALAGVWLASGYALEARQGHRFAETTRWSARAATWVIGTLGIALTLA
;
A
#
# COMPACT_ATOMS: atom_id res chain seq x y z
N MET A 1 -4.88 31.86 -44.79
CA MET A 1 -6.34 32.03 -44.59
C MET A 1 -6.53 33.39 -43.93
N GLY A 2 -7.50 34.19 -44.36
CA GLY A 2 -7.77 35.48 -43.71
C GLY A 2 -8.41 35.27 -42.34
N VAL A 3 -7.99 36.05 -41.34
CA VAL A 3 -8.68 36.12 -40.05
C VAL A 3 -10.00 36.84 -40.29
N GLY A 4 -11.13 36.23 -39.91
CA GLY A 4 -12.46 36.83 -40.10
C GLY A 4 -12.64 38.10 -39.26
N PRO A 5 -13.50 39.03 -39.67
CA PRO A 5 -13.62 40.37 -39.06
C PRO A 5 -14.12 40.38 -37.60
N PHE A 6 -14.50 39.22 -37.04
CA PHE A 6 -14.98 39.06 -35.66
C PHE A 6 -14.22 37.97 -34.87
N ALA A 7 -12.98 37.64 -35.28
CA ALA A 7 -12.25 36.53 -34.66
C ALA A 7 -11.90 36.77 -33.18
N SER A 8 -11.68 38.04 -32.80
CA SER A 8 -11.50 38.49 -31.42
C SER A 8 -12.75 38.24 -30.56
N GLU A 9 -13.92 38.56 -31.10
CA GLU A 9 -15.22 38.48 -30.44
C GLU A 9 -15.66 37.03 -30.27
N ILE A 10 -15.37 36.17 -31.26
CA ILE A 10 -15.62 34.72 -31.21
C ILE A 10 -14.71 34.04 -30.16
N ASP A 11 -13.44 34.46 -30.06
CA ASP A 11 -12.50 33.99 -29.04
C ASP A 11 -12.87 34.48 -27.62
N GLU A 12 -13.31 35.74 -27.46
CA GLU A 12 -13.86 36.22 -26.19
C GLU A 12 -15.14 35.46 -25.79
N LEU A 13 -16.05 35.22 -26.74
CA LEU A 13 -17.28 34.46 -26.52
C LEU A 13 -17.00 33.02 -26.05
N ALA A 14 -16.06 32.33 -26.70
CA ALA A 14 -15.65 30.97 -26.31
C ALA A 14 -15.03 30.92 -24.91
N LYS A 15 -14.26 31.95 -24.52
CA LYS A 15 -13.69 32.08 -23.17
C LYS A 15 -14.75 32.32 -22.10
N ILE A 16 -15.79 33.10 -22.41
CA ILE A 16 -16.91 33.34 -21.50
C ILE A 16 -17.73 32.06 -21.28
N ASP A 17 -18.04 31.33 -22.35
CA ASP A 17 -18.81 30.09 -22.25
C ASP A 17 -18.04 29.00 -21.49
N TYR A 18 -16.73 28.87 -21.73
CA TYR A 18 -15.87 27.97 -20.96
C TYR A 18 -15.80 28.36 -19.48
N LEU A 19 -15.67 29.66 -19.16
CA LEU A 19 -15.63 30.14 -17.78
C LEU A 19 -16.94 29.82 -17.03
N LEU A 20 -18.09 30.11 -17.63
CA LEU A 20 -19.39 29.86 -17.01
C LEU A 20 -19.65 28.36 -16.79
N ASP A 21 -19.28 27.50 -17.75
CA ASP A 21 -19.33 26.04 -17.61
C ASP A 21 -18.44 25.53 -16.47
N GLN A 22 -17.19 26.01 -16.36
CA GLN A 22 -16.29 25.58 -15.27
C GLN A 22 -16.77 26.05 -13.89
N VAL A 23 -17.32 27.27 -13.76
CA VAL A 23 -17.87 27.74 -12.48
C VAL A 23 -19.14 26.95 -12.12
N ALA A 24 -20.05 26.73 -13.08
CA ALA A 24 -21.27 25.93 -12.85
C ALA A 24 -20.93 24.51 -12.35
N ARG A 25 -20.07 23.77 -13.06
CA ARG A 25 -19.64 22.42 -12.66
C ARG A 25 -18.86 22.41 -11.33
N SER A 26 -18.29 23.53 -10.92
CA SER A 26 -17.60 23.66 -9.62
C SER A 26 -18.58 23.90 -8.48
N VAL A 27 -19.70 24.59 -8.72
CA VAL A 27 -20.83 24.68 -7.79
C VAL A 27 -21.54 23.33 -7.65
N GLU A 28 -21.78 22.61 -8.76
CA GLU A 28 -22.36 21.25 -8.73
C GLU A 28 -21.52 20.25 -7.92
N ARG A 29 -20.18 20.38 -7.98
CA ARG A 29 -19.23 19.59 -7.18
C ARG A 29 -19.08 20.06 -5.73
N GLY A 30 -19.78 21.13 -5.32
CA GLY A 30 -19.65 21.73 -3.99
C GLY A 30 -18.31 22.44 -3.73
N ALA A 31 -17.48 22.63 -4.76
CA ALA A 31 -16.17 23.27 -4.66
C ALA A 31 -16.25 24.81 -4.67
N LEU A 32 -17.39 25.37 -5.10
CA LEU A 32 -17.70 26.80 -4.97
C LEU A 32 -19.11 26.97 -4.37
N PRO A 33 -19.34 28.00 -3.52
CA PRO A 33 -20.68 28.36 -3.08
C PRO A 33 -21.48 28.93 -4.26
N ARG A 34 -22.77 28.62 -4.33
CA ARG A 34 -23.66 29.07 -5.41
C ARG A 34 -23.64 30.59 -5.63
N SER A 35 -23.52 31.36 -4.55
CA SER A 35 -23.40 32.82 -4.58
C SER A 35 -22.22 33.34 -5.42
N ALA A 36 -21.15 32.57 -5.61
CA ALA A 36 -20.05 32.92 -6.50
C ALA A 36 -20.46 32.87 -7.98
N TYR A 37 -21.31 31.92 -8.37
CA TYR A 37 -21.91 31.89 -9.70
C TYR A 37 -22.95 33.01 -9.84
N ASP A 38 -23.86 33.14 -8.88
CA ASP A 38 -24.94 34.15 -8.91
C ASP A 38 -24.38 35.60 -8.98
N ALA A 39 -23.21 35.87 -8.39
CA ALA A 39 -22.54 37.17 -8.45
C ALA A 39 -21.78 37.43 -9.77
N LEU A 40 -21.21 36.40 -10.40
CA LEU A 40 -20.40 36.55 -11.62
C LEU A 40 -21.23 36.43 -12.90
N ALA A 41 -22.18 35.50 -12.94
CA ALA A 41 -22.92 35.15 -14.15
C ALA A 41 -23.65 36.34 -14.82
N PRO A 42 -24.33 37.27 -14.11
CA PRO A 42 -25.06 38.36 -14.75
C PRO A 42 -24.18 39.24 -15.66
N ARG A 43 -22.96 39.57 -15.19
CA ARG A 43 -22.01 40.40 -15.95
C ARG A 43 -21.49 39.67 -17.19
N TYR A 44 -21.13 38.40 -17.05
CA TYR A 44 -20.62 37.60 -18.15
C TYR A 44 -21.70 37.25 -19.19
N LEU A 45 -22.93 37.00 -18.76
CA LEU A 45 -24.07 36.78 -19.66
C LEU A 45 -24.47 38.06 -20.41
N ALA A 46 -24.38 39.24 -19.78
CA ALA A 46 -24.56 40.52 -20.48
C ALA A 46 -23.48 40.72 -21.55
N ARG A 47 -22.19 40.52 -21.21
CA ARG A 47 -21.08 40.61 -22.18
C ARG A 47 -21.20 39.57 -23.31
N ARG A 48 -21.66 38.36 -22.99
CA ARG A 48 -21.98 37.32 -23.97
C ARG A 48 -23.04 37.81 -24.98
N ALA A 49 -24.10 38.47 -24.50
CA ALA A 49 -25.15 39.01 -25.36
C ALA A 49 -24.65 40.14 -26.27
N GLU A 50 -23.79 41.04 -25.78
CA GLU A 50 -23.10 42.05 -26.61
C GLU A 50 -22.29 41.39 -27.74
N LEU A 51 -21.44 40.41 -27.41
CA LEU A 51 -20.59 39.72 -28.37
C LEU A 51 -21.40 38.95 -29.41
N VAL A 52 -22.46 38.26 -29.00
CA VAL A 52 -23.38 37.60 -29.94
C VAL A 52 -24.04 38.62 -30.87
N ALA A 53 -24.48 39.77 -30.37
CA ALA A 53 -25.08 40.82 -31.21
C ALA A 53 -24.08 41.39 -32.23
N ILE A 54 -22.82 41.62 -31.83
CA ILE A 54 -21.74 42.06 -32.74
C ILE A 54 -21.48 41.01 -33.82
N VAL A 55 -21.26 39.74 -33.44
CA VAL A 55 -20.93 38.64 -34.36
C VAL A 55 -22.09 38.31 -35.32
N THR A 56 -23.34 38.51 -34.91
CA THR A 56 -24.53 38.23 -35.73
C THR A 56 -25.09 39.45 -36.47
N GLY A 57 -24.58 40.65 -36.21
CA GLY A 57 -25.13 41.91 -36.73
C GLY A 57 -26.53 42.26 -36.19
N ALA A 58 -26.96 41.63 -35.09
CA ALA A 58 -28.26 41.89 -34.50
C ALA A 58 -28.31 43.27 -33.81
N PRO A 59 -29.44 44.01 -33.89
CA PRO A 59 -29.55 45.32 -33.25
C PRO A 59 -29.48 45.18 -31.73
N VAL A 60 -28.46 45.78 -31.12
CA VAL A 60 -28.28 45.82 -29.66
C VAL A 60 -29.43 46.62 -29.05
N ALA A 61 -30.35 45.94 -28.36
CA ALA A 61 -31.33 46.61 -27.52
C ALA A 61 -30.59 47.43 -26.45
N ALA A 62 -30.87 48.73 -26.39
CA ALA A 62 -30.13 49.65 -25.52
C ALA A 62 -30.16 49.14 -24.07
N PRO A 63 -28.99 49.02 -23.39
CA PRO A 63 -28.93 48.37 -22.09
C PRO A 63 -29.76 49.14 -21.07
N VAL A 64 -30.77 48.47 -20.50
CA VAL A 64 -31.46 48.97 -19.30
C VAL A 64 -30.39 49.13 -18.24
N ARG A 65 -30.13 50.39 -17.86
CA ARG A 65 -29.05 50.77 -16.96
C ARG A 65 -29.39 50.38 -15.52
N ALA A 66 -29.31 49.08 -15.24
CA ALA A 66 -29.49 48.51 -13.92
C ALA A 66 -28.55 49.25 -12.94
N GLU A 67 -29.16 49.90 -11.96
CA GLU A 67 -28.46 50.69 -10.96
C GLU A 67 -27.68 49.73 -10.06
N SER A 68 -26.44 49.46 -10.45
CA SER A 68 -25.61 48.44 -9.83
C SER A 68 -25.39 48.81 -8.37
N PRO A 69 -25.71 47.94 -7.40
CA PRO A 69 -25.43 48.22 -6.00
C PRO A 69 -23.93 48.49 -5.87
N HIS A 70 -23.59 49.65 -5.29
CA HIS A 70 -22.25 50.20 -5.34
C HIS A 70 -21.31 49.51 -4.33
N ILE A 71 -21.12 48.20 -4.53
CA ILE A 71 -20.16 47.38 -3.80
C ILE A 71 -18.78 47.98 -4.06
N GLU A 72 -18.23 48.62 -3.03
CA GLU A 72 -16.83 49.04 -3.00
C GLU A 72 -15.93 47.80 -2.96
N PHE A 73 -15.75 47.16 -4.12
CA PHE A 73 -14.60 46.31 -4.32
C PHE A 73 -13.37 47.17 -4.04
N PRO A 74 -12.48 46.79 -3.09
CA PRO A 74 -11.31 47.58 -2.77
C PRO A 74 -10.50 47.76 -4.05
N VAL A 75 -10.36 49.01 -4.49
CA VAL A 75 -9.80 49.34 -5.80
C VAL A 75 -8.41 48.71 -5.89
N ALA A 76 -8.32 47.63 -6.67
CA ALA A 76 -7.09 46.87 -6.84
C ALA A 76 -6.07 47.79 -7.49
N THR A 77 -5.20 48.39 -6.67
CA THR A 77 -4.30 49.47 -7.03
C THR A 77 -3.57 49.09 -8.32
N ALA A 78 -3.88 49.80 -9.41
CA ALA A 78 -3.61 49.36 -10.78
C ALA A 78 -2.18 48.81 -10.86
N ARG A 79 -2.06 47.48 -11.00
CA ARG A 79 -0.85 46.73 -10.63
C ARG A 79 0.23 46.87 -11.70
N ARG A 80 0.72 48.11 -11.82
CA ARG A 80 1.67 48.69 -12.77
C ARG A 80 2.33 47.62 -13.60
N GLU A 81 1.74 47.34 -14.76
CA GLU A 81 2.09 46.19 -15.59
C GLU A 81 3.58 46.24 -15.87
N ARG A 82 4.33 45.36 -15.18
CA ARG A 82 5.75 45.20 -15.48
C ARG A 82 5.81 44.69 -16.92
N PRO A 83 6.54 45.37 -17.82
CA PRO A 83 6.60 44.96 -19.22
C PRO A 83 6.95 43.49 -19.27
N ALA A 84 6.15 42.72 -20.02
CA ALA A 84 6.25 41.27 -20.08
C ALA A 84 7.57 40.88 -20.74
N ARG A 85 8.66 40.84 -19.94
CA ARG A 85 9.94 40.24 -20.32
C ARG A 85 9.63 38.84 -20.86
N GLU A 86 9.83 38.62 -22.15
CA GLU A 86 9.72 37.29 -22.75
C GLU A 86 10.72 36.37 -22.05
N HIS A 87 10.24 35.63 -21.04
CA HIS A 87 11.01 34.57 -20.41
C HIS A 87 11.03 33.39 -21.39
N ARG A 88 11.90 33.48 -22.42
CA ARG A 88 12.30 32.32 -23.21
C ARG A 88 12.68 31.23 -22.20
N PRO A 89 11.94 30.11 -22.13
CA PRO A 89 12.17 29.14 -21.07
C PRO A 89 13.56 28.55 -21.26
N VAL A 90 14.45 28.80 -20.29
CA VAL A 90 15.78 28.18 -20.26
C VAL A 90 15.55 26.68 -20.27
N ARG A 91 16.01 26.00 -21.33
CA ARG A 91 15.77 24.56 -21.49
C ARG A 91 16.35 23.83 -20.28
N TRP A 92 15.54 23.00 -19.63
CA TRP A 92 15.95 22.20 -18.48
C TRP A 92 17.21 21.37 -18.77
N THR A 93 17.40 20.90 -20.00
CA THR A 93 18.63 20.23 -20.44
C THR A 93 19.88 21.10 -20.33
N THR A 94 19.78 22.42 -20.57
CA THR A 94 20.89 23.36 -20.35
C THR A 94 21.19 23.53 -18.86
N VAL A 95 20.16 23.65 -18.01
CA VAL A 95 20.32 23.73 -16.55
C VAL A 95 20.96 22.46 -16.00
N LEU A 96 20.47 21.29 -16.41
CA LEU A 96 20.99 19.99 -16.00
C LEU A 96 22.42 19.73 -16.51
N LEU A 97 22.76 20.15 -17.73
CA LEU A 97 24.10 19.97 -18.28
C LEU A 97 25.12 20.88 -17.57
N PHE A 98 24.77 22.15 -17.29
CA PHE A 98 25.62 23.01 -16.47
C PHE A 98 25.73 22.47 -15.04
N LEU A 99 24.64 22.05 -14.41
CA LEU A 99 24.66 21.45 -13.07
C LEU A 99 25.53 20.18 -13.02
N GLY A 100 25.43 19.31 -14.03
CA GLY A 100 26.23 18.09 -14.12
C GLY A 100 27.74 18.38 -14.30
N ALA A 101 28.10 19.25 -15.25
CA ALA A 101 29.48 19.68 -15.43
C ALA A 101 30.05 20.37 -14.16
N PHE A 102 29.20 21.14 -13.47
CA PHE A 102 29.55 21.80 -12.22
C PHE A 102 29.77 20.81 -11.07
N LEU A 103 28.87 19.82 -10.92
CA LEU A 103 29.01 18.73 -9.95
C LEU A 103 30.24 17.85 -10.22
N VAL A 104 30.69 17.70 -11.46
CA VAL A 104 31.97 17.03 -11.78
C VAL A 104 33.16 17.85 -11.27
N VAL A 105 33.18 19.17 -11.45
CA VAL A 105 34.25 20.04 -10.92
C VAL A 105 34.27 20.01 -9.38
N VAL A 106 33.10 20.11 -8.74
CA VAL A 106 32.99 20.02 -7.27
C VAL A 106 33.42 18.64 -6.78
N SER A 107 32.93 17.54 -7.38
CA SER A 107 33.34 16.18 -7.00
C SER A 107 34.83 15.95 -7.16
N SER A 108 35.45 16.51 -8.21
CA SER A 108 36.91 16.44 -8.42
C SER A 108 37.68 17.17 -7.31
N ALA A 109 37.22 18.35 -6.89
CA ALA A 109 37.81 19.09 -5.77
C ALA A 109 37.65 18.34 -4.43
N ILE A 110 36.46 17.84 -4.13
CA ILE A 110 36.17 17.04 -2.92
C ILE A 110 37.04 15.78 -2.89
N PHE A 111 37.09 15.03 -4.00
CA PHE A 111 37.89 13.82 -4.12
C PHE A 111 39.39 14.09 -3.94
N SER A 112 39.91 15.15 -4.58
CA SER A 112 41.32 15.54 -4.43
C SER A 112 41.68 15.84 -2.97
N VAL A 113 40.82 16.57 -2.24
CA VAL A 113 41.05 16.92 -0.83
C VAL A 113 40.86 15.72 0.10
N ALA A 114 39.87 14.89 -0.14
CA ALA A 114 39.60 13.69 0.66
C ALA A 114 40.72 12.65 0.55
N VAL A 115 41.24 12.42 -0.66
CA VAL A 115 42.26 11.38 -0.96
C VAL A 115 43.70 11.84 -0.67
N TRP A 116 43.95 13.14 -0.47
CA TRP A 116 45.28 13.63 -0.10
C TRP A 116 45.57 13.47 1.39
N ASP A 117 46.15 12.34 1.77
CA ASP A 117 46.62 12.03 3.14
C ASP A 117 47.71 12.99 3.68
N ILE A 118 48.30 13.82 2.79
CA ILE A 118 49.22 14.91 3.14
C ILE A 118 48.50 16.02 3.94
N LEU A 119 47.18 16.15 3.79
CA LEU A 119 46.37 17.13 4.52
C LEU A 119 45.77 16.51 5.79
N GLY A 120 46.16 17.02 6.96
CA GLY A 120 45.52 16.63 8.22
C GLY A 120 44.04 17.04 8.29
N THR A 121 43.24 16.35 9.09
CA THR A 121 41.77 16.50 9.18
C THR A 121 41.29 17.95 9.25
N PHE A 122 41.92 18.78 10.09
CA PHE A 122 41.56 20.19 10.23
C PHE A 122 41.76 21.00 8.94
N ALA A 123 42.76 20.66 8.12
CA ALA A 123 42.99 21.29 6.82
C ALA A 123 41.99 20.78 5.76
N LYS A 124 41.67 19.47 5.74
CA LYS A 124 40.62 18.91 4.88
C LYS A 124 39.27 19.57 5.19
N PHE A 125 38.87 19.62 6.47
CA PHE A 125 37.66 20.27 6.95
C PHE A 125 37.65 21.79 6.65
N GLY A 126 38.71 22.51 7.00
CA GLY A 126 38.78 23.97 6.81
C GLY A 126 38.69 24.40 5.34
N PHE A 127 39.32 23.66 4.43
CA PHE A 127 39.17 23.90 2.99
C PHE A 127 37.75 23.64 2.50
N MET A 128 37.18 22.49 2.90
CA MET A 128 35.84 22.06 2.51
C MET A 128 34.76 23.04 2.98
N SER A 129 34.76 23.40 4.27
CA SER A 129 33.83 24.40 4.81
C SER A 129 34.03 25.81 4.26
N ALA A 130 35.25 26.20 3.89
CA ALA A 130 35.46 27.46 3.16
C ALA A 130 34.82 27.41 1.76
N LEU A 131 34.91 26.28 1.05
CA LEU A 131 34.28 26.08 -0.25
C LEU A 131 32.74 26.06 -0.12
N THR A 132 32.19 25.36 0.88
CA THR A 132 30.76 25.38 1.25
C THR A 132 30.26 26.81 1.54
N ALA A 133 31.01 27.60 2.31
CA ALA A 133 30.68 28.99 2.61
C ALA A 133 30.71 29.88 1.36
N VAL A 134 31.69 29.70 0.47
CA VAL A 134 31.75 30.36 -0.84
C VAL A 134 30.52 30.01 -1.68
N PHE A 135 30.04 28.76 -1.65
CA PHE A 135 28.83 28.36 -2.37
C PHE A 135 27.56 29.05 -1.85
N TYR A 136 27.35 29.10 -0.52
CA TYR A 136 26.24 29.86 0.05
C TYR A 136 26.33 31.36 -0.29
N ALA A 137 27.53 31.97 -0.20
CA ALA A 137 27.75 33.37 -0.52
C ALA A 137 27.50 33.68 -2.02
N ALA A 138 27.99 32.83 -2.92
CA ALA A 138 27.77 32.96 -4.36
C ALA A 138 26.30 32.78 -4.74
N GLY A 139 25.60 31.83 -4.11
CA GLY A 139 24.16 31.66 -4.25
C GLY A 139 23.37 32.88 -3.76
N TRP A 140 23.71 33.41 -2.59
CA TRP A 140 23.12 34.64 -2.04
C TRP A 140 23.36 35.85 -2.95
N TYR A 141 24.57 36.00 -3.50
CA TYR A 141 24.91 37.06 -4.45
C TYR A 141 24.13 36.92 -5.77
N ALA A 142 24.03 35.70 -6.33
CA ALA A 142 23.27 35.43 -7.54
C ALA A 142 21.78 35.80 -7.40
N LYS A 143 21.15 35.51 -6.24
CA LYS A 143 19.77 35.89 -5.94
C LYS A 143 19.60 37.39 -5.69
N SER A 144 20.48 38.00 -4.90
CA SER A 144 20.32 39.37 -4.40
C SER A 144 20.85 40.48 -5.32
N LYS A 145 21.81 40.16 -6.21
CA LYS A 145 22.46 41.14 -7.12
C LYS A 145 22.26 40.86 -8.59
N LEU A 146 22.11 39.59 -8.99
CA LEU A 146 21.97 39.21 -10.41
C LEU A 146 20.53 38.81 -10.81
N GLU A 147 19.59 38.76 -9.87
CA GLU A 147 18.22 38.23 -10.03
C GLU A 147 18.16 36.75 -10.52
N LEU A 148 19.27 36.03 -10.56
CA LEU A 148 19.41 34.68 -11.14
C LEU A 148 18.90 33.58 -10.20
N ARG A 149 17.56 33.52 -10.02
CA ARG A 149 16.89 32.57 -9.12
C ARG A 149 17.38 31.14 -9.26
N ALA A 150 17.22 30.52 -10.44
CA ALA A 150 17.60 29.12 -10.64
C ALA A 150 19.10 28.85 -10.42
N GLY A 151 19.98 29.80 -10.77
CA GLY A 151 21.42 29.72 -10.49
C GLY A 151 21.73 29.78 -9.00
N SER A 152 21.03 30.64 -8.25
CA SER A 152 21.10 30.67 -6.79
C SER A 152 20.62 29.36 -6.17
N THR A 153 19.43 28.88 -6.54
CA THR A 153 18.87 27.64 -5.98
C THR A 153 19.80 26.44 -6.23
N ALA A 154 20.44 26.38 -7.40
CA ALA A 154 21.44 25.36 -7.71
C ALA A 154 22.73 25.49 -6.86
N LEU A 155 23.32 26.68 -6.75
CA LEU A 155 24.53 26.90 -5.94
C LEU A 155 24.30 26.61 -4.46
N VAL A 156 23.12 26.98 -3.94
CA VAL A 156 22.72 26.75 -2.54
C VAL A 156 22.40 25.28 -2.29
N ALA A 157 21.81 24.57 -3.27
CA ALA A 157 21.63 23.12 -3.19
C ALA A 157 22.97 22.36 -3.14
N VAL A 158 23.98 22.80 -3.92
CA VAL A 158 25.34 22.28 -3.84
C VAL A 158 25.98 22.59 -2.48
N ALA A 159 25.87 23.83 -1.99
CA ALA A 159 26.36 24.22 -0.65
C ALA A 159 25.80 23.32 0.45
N SER A 160 24.48 23.10 0.43
CA SER A 160 23.79 22.25 1.38
C SER A 160 24.24 20.79 1.29
N ALA A 161 24.44 20.26 0.09
CA ALA A 161 25.00 18.92 -0.09
C ALA A 161 26.46 18.82 0.43
N MET A 162 27.25 19.89 0.33
CA MET A 162 28.62 19.92 0.84
C MET A 162 28.70 20.00 2.37
N LEU A 163 27.81 20.73 3.04
CA LEU A 163 27.77 20.84 4.50
C LEU A 163 27.70 19.47 5.22
N LEU A 164 27.04 18.49 4.59
CA LEU A 164 26.99 17.09 5.03
C LEU A 164 28.35 16.38 4.89
N PHE A 165 29.07 16.61 3.79
CA PHE A 165 30.42 16.09 3.57
C PHE A 165 31.45 16.74 4.51
N ASP A 166 31.34 18.05 4.77
CA ASP A 166 32.18 18.76 5.74
C ASP A 166 32.10 18.09 7.12
N GLY A 167 30.87 17.81 7.58
CA GLY A 167 30.64 17.10 8.84
C GLY A 167 31.07 15.64 8.82
N TRP A 168 30.91 14.92 7.70
CA TRP A 168 31.41 13.55 7.57
C TRP A 168 32.93 13.50 7.68
N ILE A 169 33.67 14.41 7.01
CA ILE A 169 35.14 14.52 7.12
C ILE A 169 35.58 14.78 8.57
N LEU A 170 34.79 15.53 9.35
CA LEU A 170 35.05 15.78 10.76
C LEU A 170 34.74 14.55 11.64
N ILE A 171 33.71 13.75 11.32
CA ILE A 171 33.42 12.50 12.04
C ILE A 171 34.50 11.43 11.75
N ASP A 172 34.80 11.23 10.47
CA ASP A 172 35.74 10.23 9.95
C ASP A 172 37.19 10.54 10.38
N GLY A 173 37.68 11.75 10.09
CA GLY A 173 39.06 12.15 10.37
C GLY A 173 39.39 12.45 11.84
N TYR A 174 38.43 12.27 12.76
CA TYR A 174 38.66 12.28 14.21
C TYR A 174 38.19 10.97 14.89
N ASP A 175 37.81 9.94 14.12
CA ASP A 175 37.29 8.63 14.61
C ASP A 175 36.15 8.78 15.65
N LEU A 176 35.19 9.66 15.35
CA LEU A 176 34.08 9.99 16.25
C LEU A 176 33.00 8.91 16.22
N ALA A 177 33.27 7.79 16.89
CA ALA A 177 32.40 6.64 16.98
C ALA A 177 31.03 6.92 17.63
N GLY A 178 30.00 6.17 17.20
CA GLY A 178 28.67 6.11 17.82
C GLY A 178 27.61 7.06 17.23
N MET A 179 26.43 7.06 17.85
CA MET A 179 25.24 7.76 17.33
C MET A 179 25.28 9.29 17.48
N LEU A 180 25.92 9.80 18.53
CA LEU A 180 25.81 11.22 18.90
C LEU A 180 26.46 12.20 17.87
N PRO A 181 27.66 11.94 17.32
CA PRO A 181 28.27 12.83 16.33
C PRO A 181 27.42 12.94 15.06
N TRP A 182 26.92 11.81 14.56
CA TRP A 182 26.02 11.77 13.41
C TRP A 182 24.67 12.46 13.70
N ALA A 183 24.08 12.25 14.87
CA ALA A 183 22.83 12.92 15.26
C ALA A 183 22.99 14.45 15.35
N LEU A 184 24.12 14.94 15.86
CA LEU A 184 24.46 16.36 15.88
C LEU A 184 24.65 16.93 14.47
N LEU A 185 25.37 16.22 13.59
CA LEU A 185 25.52 16.61 12.18
C LEU A 185 24.16 16.68 11.47
N LEU A 186 23.32 15.66 11.62
CA LEU A 186 21.98 15.62 11.05
C LEU A 186 21.11 16.78 11.55
N LEU A 187 21.21 17.16 12.82
CA LEU A 187 20.52 18.33 13.37
C LEU A 187 21.01 19.64 12.72
N VAL A 188 22.32 19.84 12.63
CA VAL A 188 22.93 21.03 12.01
C VAL A 188 22.54 21.13 10.53
N CYS A 189 22.68 20.06 9.76
CA CYS A 189 22.26 20.01 8.36
C CYS A 189 20.75 20.25 8.22
N SER A 190 19.89 19.66 9.06
CA SER A 190 18.44 19.86 9.00
C SER A 190 18.03 21.30 9.29
N VAL A 191 18.66 21.94 10.28
CA VAL A 191 18.42 23.36 10.61
C VAL A 191 18.89 24.27 9.46
N ALA A 192 20.07 24.02 8.91
CA ALA A 192 20.58 24.76 7.75
C ALA A 192 19.66 24.61 6.53
N TYR A 193 19.26 23.36 6.21
CA TYR A 193 18.38 23.04 5.08
C TYR A 193 17.01 23.74 5.23
N TRP A 194 16.40 23.67 6.42
CA TRP A 194 15.13 24.33 6.71
C TRP A 194 15.25 25.86 6.56
N ALA A 195 16.29 26.47 7.15
CA ALA A 195 16.54 27.90 7.01
C ALA A 195 16.74 28.31 5.53
N THR A 196 17.41 27.47 4.72
CA THR A 196 17.61 27.72 3.30
C THR A 196 16.36 27.52 2.45
N GLU A 197 15.48 26.55 2.75
CA GLU A 197 14.17 26.43 2.08
C GLU A 197 13.28 27.64 2.40
N VAL A 198 13.19 28.05 3.68
CA VAL A 198 12.42 29.24 4.10
C VAL A 198 12.97 30.52 3.45
N TRP A 199 14.29 30.63 3.29
CA TRP A 199 14.91 31.78 2.60
C TRP A 199 14.81 31.69 1.06
N LEU A 200 14.78 30.50 0.46
CA LEU A 200 14.68 30.32 -0.99
C LEU A 200 13.24 30.41 -1.51
N ALA A 201 12.31 29.72 -0.86
CA ALA A 201 10.92 29.46 -1.27
C ALA A 201 10.81 28.89 -2.71
N ASP A 202 11.66 27.91 -3.03
CA ASP A 202 11.80 27.32 -4.38
C ASP A 202 11.76 25.79 -4.33
N ARG A 203 10.76 25.21 -5.03
CA ARG A 203 10.49 23.77 -5.06
C ARG A 203 11.70 22.92 -5.46
N PHE A 204 12.63 23.44 -6.26
CA PHE A 204 13.82 22.68 -6.63
C PHE A 204 14.71 22.38 -5.41
N PHE A 205 14.81 23.30 -4.44
CA PHE A 205 15.59 23.06 -3.24
C PHE A 205 14.94 21.97 -2.36
N GLY A 206 13.63 22.03 -2.14
CA GLY A 206 12.88 20.97 -1.44
C GLY A 206 13.07 19.56 -2.03
N VAL A 207 13.20 19.42 -3.36
CA VAL A 207 13.49 18.12 -4.01
C VAL A 207 14.88 17.62 -3.63
N VAL A 208 15.91 18.49 -3.70
CA VAL A 208 17.28 18.13 -3.33
C VAL A 208 17.38 17.85 -1.83
N GLY A 209 16.69 18.63 -0.99
CA GLY A 209 16.62 18.42 0.46
C GLY A 209 16.05 17.05 0.83
N ALA A 210 14.95 16.64 0.21
CA ALA A 210 14.35 15.32 0.40
C ALA A 210 15.28 14.18 -0.05
N ALA A 211 15.87 14.29 -1.25
CA ALA A 211 16.82 13.30 -1.77
C ALA A 211 18.08 13.18 -0.90
N ALA A 212 18.63 14.30 -0.45
CA ALA A 212 19.78 14.32 0.45
C ALA A 212 19.44 13.76 1.84
N GLN A 213 18.26 14.05 2.39
CA GLN A 213 17.84 13.47 3.67
C GLN A 213 17.75 11.93 3.61
N MET A 214 17.31 11.35 2.48
CA MET A 214 17.38 9.89 2.27
C MET A 214 18.81 9.37 2.25
N ALA A 215 19.71 10.04 1.51
CA ALA A 215 21.11 9.68 1.48
C ALA A 215 21.77 9.77 2.88
N TRP A 216 21.46 10.80 3.67
CA TRP A 216 21.96 10.93 5.04
C TRP A 216 21.41 9.86 5.99
N TRP A 217 20.16 9.41 5.85
CA TRP A 217 19.64 8.28 6.64
C TRP A 217 20.26 6.93 6.24
N TRP A 218 20.53 6.72 4.95
CA TRP A 218 21.29 5.55 4.49
C TRP A 218 22.73 5.55 5.00
N LEU A 219 23.42 6.69 4.93
CA LEU A 219 24.82 6.85 5.38
C LEU A 219 24.95 6.81 6.90
N LEU A 220 24.02 7.40 7.66
CA LEU A 220 23.88 7.20 9.11
C LEU A 220 23.81 5.70 9.43
N GLY A 221 22.89 4.99 8.77
CA GLY A 221 22.73 3.55 8.98
C GLY A 221 23.97 2.74 8.58
N ALA A 222 24.77 3.22 7.63
CA ALA A 222 26.04 2.61 7.26
C ALA A 222 27.13 2.84 8.30
N GLY A 223 27.35 4.10 8.73
CA GLY A 223 28.34 4.47 9.74
C GLY A 223 28.05 3.88 11.13
N LEU A 224 26.79 3.54 11.41
CA LEU A 224 26.37 2.83 12.62
C LEU A 224 26.35 1.29 12.49
N GLY A 225 26.78 0.74 11.35
CA GLY A 225 26.80 -0.71 11.12
C GLY A 225 25.41 -1.38 11.11
N LEU A 226 24.33 -0.62 10.97
CA LEU A 226 22.97 -1.17 10.99
C LEU A 226 22.71 -2.05 9.75
N PRO A 227 21.98 -3.17 9.87
CA PRO A 227 21.60 -4.00 8.72
C PRO A 227 20.66 -3.22 7.78
N VAL A 228 20.66 -3.57 6.49
CA VAL A 228 19.93 -2.83 5.44
C VAL A 228 18.44 -2.68 5.76
N ALA A 229 17.75 -3.74 6.19
CA ALA A 229 16.38 -3.70 6.71
C ALA A 229 16.14 -2.56 7.74
N ALA A 230 17.05 -2.36 8.70
CA ALA A 230 16.91 -1.31 9.72
C ALA A 230 17.02 0.10 9.12
N ARG A 231 17.86 0.28 8.08
CA ARG A 231 17.99 1.54 7.35
C ARG A 231 16.71 1.83 6.56
N LEU A 232 16.14 0.82 5.92
CA LEU A 232 14.87 0.91 5.19
C LEU A 232 13.71 1.29 6.14
N ALA A 233 13.62 0.66 7.31
CA ALA A 233 12.63 1.00 8.33
C ALA A 233 12.80 2.44 8.87
N GLY A 234 14.04 2.87 9.14
CA GLY A 234 14.35 4.25 9.53
C GLY A 234 13.91 5.27 8.48
N MET A 235 14.23 5.03 7.20
CA MET A 235 13.78 5.87 6.09
C MET A 235 12.25 5.86 5.93
N ALA A 236 11.56 4.74 6.17
CA ALA A 236 10.11 4.67 6.05
C ALA A 236 9.39 5.55 7.09
N LEU A 237 9.92 5.63 8.32
CA LEU A 237 9.44 6.58 9.33
C LEU A 237 9.63 8.06 8.89
N VAL A 238 10.72 8.36 8.19
CA VAL A 238 10.98 9.70 7.63
C VAL A 238 10.01 10.04 6.50
N VAL A 239 9.67 9.07 5.64
CA VAL A 239 8.62 9.22 4.61
C VAL A 239 7.25 9.50 5.23
N LEU A 240 6.90 8.81 6.31
CA LEU A 240 5.66 9.05 7.05
C LEU A 240 5.65 10.47 7.66
N ALA A 241 6.79 10.92 8.22
CA ALA A 241 6.95 12.28 8.70
C ALA A 241 6.81 13.33 7.57
N TRP A 242 7.38 13.08 6.39
CA TRP A 242 7.21 13.94 5.21
C TRP A 242 5.74 14.06 4.77
N GLN A 243 5.03 12.94 4.72
CA GLN A 243 3.61 12.92 4.35
C GLN A 243 2.78 13.75 5.35
N ILE A 244 2.96 13.53 6.65
CA ILE A 244 2.29 14.30 7.72
C ILE A 244 2.66 15.79 7.67
N ALA A 245 3.92 16.12 7.37
CA ALA A 245 4.35 17.51 7.20
C ALA A 245 3.72 18.16 5.97
N SER A 246 3.65 17.44 4.84
CA SER A 246 3.08 17.95 3.59
C SER A 246 1.61 18.35 3.72
N GLU A 247 0.82 17.56 4.47
CA GLU A 247 -0.59 17.85 4.73
C GLU A 247 -0.78 19.06 5.64
N ARG A 248 0.12 19.29 6.60
CA ARG A 248 0.06 20.42 7.54
C ARG A 248 0.59 21.73 6.95
N ALA A 249 1.47 21.64 5.97
CA ALA A 249 2.17 22.79 5.37
C ALA A 249 1.60 23.22 4.00
N VAL A 250 0.53 22.57 3.51
CA VAL A 250 -0.03 22.86 2.18
C VAL A 250 -0.62 24.27 2.06
N ASP A 251 -1.20 24.78 3.14
CA ASP A 251 -1.79 26.13 3.24
C ASP A 251 -0.80 27.19 3.77
N ASP A 252 0.43 26.79 4.14
CA ASP A 252 1.45 27.70 4.67
C ASP A 252 2.12 28.48 3.52
N PRO A 253 2.10 29.83 3.51
CA PRO A 253 2.64 30.62 2.42
C PRO A 253 4.18 30.58 2.31
N THR A 254 4.88 30.05 3.32
CA THR A 254 6.34 29.87 3.34
C THR A 254 6.76 28.44 3.05
N LEU A 255 5.96 27.44 3.46
CA LEU A 255 6.29 26.01 3.31
C LEU A 255 5.52 25.31 2.18
N GLY A 256 4.55 25.96 1.53
CA GLY A 256 3.76 25.38 0.44
C GLY A 256 4.60 24.91 -0.78
N SER A 257 5.80 25.44 -0.99
CA SER A 257 6.77 24.92 -1.96
C SER A 257 7.21 23.50 -1.61
N LEU A 258 7.70 23.32 -0.37
CA LEU A 258 8.16 22.06 0.18
C LEU A 258 7.00 21.07 0.34
N ALA A 259 5.84 21.52 0.82
CA ALA A 259 4.65 20.68 0.97
C ALA A 259 4.25 20.01 -0.35
N LEU A 260 4.21 20.78 -1.45
CA LEU A 260 3.94 20.26 -2.79
C LEU A 260 5.01 19.28 -3.30
N VAL A 261 6.26 19.39 -2.86
CA VAL A 261 7.31 18.41 -3.18
C VAL A 261 7.14 17.14 -2.37
N LEU A 262 7.04 17.25 -1.04
CA LEU A 262 6.93 16.12 -0.12
C LEU A 262 5.67 15.27 -0.41
N ARG A 263 4.58 15.91 -0.81
CA ARG A 263 3.33 15.28 -1.29
C ARG A 263 3.55 14.25 -2.43
N TRP A 264 4.53 14.48 -3.31
CA TRP A 264 4.90 13.54 -4.39
C TRP A 264 6.09 12.66 -4.01
N ALA A 265 7.08 13.21 -3.29
CA ALA A 265 8.27 12.46 -2.88
C ALA A 265 7.94 11.34 -1.89
N ALA A 266 6.98 11.56 -0.97
CA ALA A 266 6.61 10.59 0.04
C ALA A 266 6.00 9.28 -0.54
N PRO A 267 4.92 9.29 -1.34
CA PRO A 267 4.39 8.06 -1.92
C PRO A 267 5.38 7.34 -2.85
N ALA A 268 6.22 8.09 -3.59
CA ALA A 268 7.26 7.52 -4.43
C ALA A 268 8.36 6.81 -3.60
N ALA A 269 8.81 7.44 -2.50
CA ALA A 269 9.79 6.86 -1.60
C ALA A 269 9.21 5.67 -0.80
N ALA A 270 7.96 5.74 -0.36
CA ALA A 270 7.26 4.62 0.29
C ALA A 270 7.26 3.36 -0.59
N LEU A 271 6.91 3.51 -1.88
CA LEU A 271 6.94 2.42 -2.84
C LEU A 271 8.37 1.89 -3.07
N ALA A 272 9.36 2.78 -3.22
CA ALA A 272 10.76 2.39 -3.40
C ALA A 272 11.32 1.63 -2.19
N LEU A 273 10.98 2.03 -0.97
CA LEU A 273 11.38 1.36 0.27
C LEU A 273 10.69 0.00 0.45
N ALA A 274 9.41 -0.12 0.09
CA ALA A 274 8.71 -1.40 0.08
C ALA A 274 9.35 -2.39 -0.90
N VAL A 275 9.65 -1.95 -2.14
CA VAL A 275 10.38 -2.77 -3.12
C VAL A 275 11.78 -3.12 -2.62
N GLY A 276 12.51 -2.16 -2.02
CA GLY A 276 13.81 -2.41 -1.40
C GLY A 276 13.75 -3.47 -0.29
N SER A 277 12.71 -3.45 0.54
CA SER A 277 12.52 -4.43 1.62
C SER A 277 12.16 -5.83 1.10
N VAL A 278 11.49 -5.95 -0.05
CA VAL A 278 11.30 -7.22 -0.76
C VAL A 278 12.63 -7.75 -1.27
N VAL A 279 13.43 -6.91 -1.94
CA VAL A 279 14.76 -7.30 -2.46
C VAL A 279 15.70 -7.73 -1.32
N ASP A 280 15.73 -6.99 -0.20
CA ASP A 280 16.52 -7.34 0.99
C ASP A 280 16.13 -8.72 1.55
N THR A 281 14.83 -8.97 1.71
CA THR A 281 14.29 -10.25 2.20
C THR A 281 14.66 -11.42 1.28
N VAL A 282 14.57 -11.24 -0.04
CA VAL A 282 14.93 -12.28 -1.03
C VAL A 282 16.45 -12.50 -1.11
N SER A 283 17.27 -11.52 -0.75
CA SER A 283 18.72 -11.57 -0.91
C SER A 283 19.48 -12.18 0.27
N ILE A 284 18.90 -12.15 1.48
CA ILE A 284 19.59 -12.55 2.72
C ILE A 284 19.33 -14.03 3.09
N GLY A 285 18.27 -14.66 2.55
CA GLY A 285 17.73 -15.91 3.08
C GLY A 285 17.08 -15.68 4.45
N ALA A 286 16.98 -16.73 5.26
CA ALA A 286 16.56 -16.75 6.68
C ALA A 286 16.40 -15.38 7.37
N PRO A 287 15.23 -14.70 7.25
CA PRO A 287 15.04 -13.42 7.88
C PRO A 287 14.85 -13.62 9.39
N THR A 288 15.70 -12.96 10.16
CA THR A 288 15.62 -12.91 11.63
C THR A 288 14.35 -12.20 12.09
N ALA A 289 13.93 -12.43 13.34
CA ALA A 289 12.82 -11.70 13.95
C ALA A 289 12.96 -10.16 13.88
N ALA A 290 14.21 -9.65 13.88
CA ALA A 290 14.48 -8.23 13.67
C ALA A 290 14.16 -7.78 12.23
N GLN A 291 14.51 -8.56 11.21
CA GLN A 291 14.14 -8.27 9.81
C GLN A 291 12.63 -8.32 9.59
N VAL A 292 11.90 -9.26 10.21
CA VAL A 292 10.44 -9.28 10.18
C VAL A 292 9.85 -8.01 10.83
N ALA A 293 10.42 -7.56 11.96
CA ALA A 293 10.01 -6.30 12.60
C ALA A 293 10.29 -5.07 11.72
N TYR A 294 11.47 -5.00 11.08
CA TYR A 294 11.80 -3.91 10.17
C TYR A 294 10.90 -3.90 8.92
N ALA A 295 10.60 -5.06 8.34
CA ALA A 295 9.66 -5.19 7.23
C ALA A 295 8.24 -4.74 7.62
N ALA A 296 7.78 -5.07 8.85
CA ALA A 296 6.51 -4.57 9.40
C ALA A 296 6.50 -3.04 9.57
N VAL A 297 7.61 -2.42 10.00
CA VAL A 297 7.74 -0.95 10.07
C VAL A 297 7.72 -0.30 8.69
N VAL A 298 8.43 -0.86 7.70
CA VAL A 298 8.40 -0.38 6.30
C VAL A 298 6.97 -0.47 5.75
N ALA A 299 6.32 -1.62 5.91
CA ALA A 299 4.95 -1.87 5.48
C ALA A 299 3.97 -0.85 6.09
N ALA A 300 3.85 -0.80 7.42
CA ALA A 300 2.92 0.09 8.10
C ALA A 300 3.15 1.58 7.78
N CYS A 301 4.40 2.01 7.63
CA CYS A 301 4.72 3.38 7.22
C CYS A 301 4.32 3.66 5.76
N ALA A 302 4.69 2.79 4.82
CA ALA A 302 4.35 2.93 3.41
C ALA A 302 2.82 2.89 3.20
N SER A 303 2.14 2.02 3.93
CA SER A 303 0.70 1.81 3.95
C SER A 303 -0.04 3.05 4.47
N ALA A 304 0.40 3.60 5.60
CA ALA A 304 -0.09 4.88 6.11
C ALA A 304 0.15 6.04 5.13
N VAL A 305 1.27 6.05 4.41
CA VAL A 305 1.59 7.06 3.39
C VAL A 305 0.68 6.93 2.16
N ALA A 306 0.53 5.72 1.61
CA ALA A 306 -0.33 5.45 0.45
C ALA A 306 -1.81 5.82 0.70
N ARG A 307 -2.30 5.57 1.92
CA ARG A 307 -3.66 5.96 2.35
C ARG A 307 -3.83 7.47 2.51
N ARG A 308 -2.82 8.18 3.02
CA ARG A 308 -2.87 9.63 3.27
C ARG A 308 -2.58 10.47 2.03
N SER A 309 -1.76 9.95 1.11
CA SER A 309 -1.36 10.66 -0.09
C SER A 309 -2.55 10.91 -1.01
N ASP A 310 -2.77 12.18 -1.35
CA ASP A 310 -3.83 12.57 -2.27
C ASP A 310 -3.44 12.42 -3.75
N VAL A 311 -2.16 12.11 -4.03
CA VAL A 311 -1.63 11.69 -5.33
C VAL A 311 -2.22 10.35 -5.76
N VAL A 312 -2.47 9.45 -4.81
CA VAL A 312 -3.13 8.16 -5.07
C VAL A 312 -4.64 8.42 -5.26
N PRO A 313 -5.26 8.00 -6.39
CA PRO A 313 -6.69 8.19 -6.61
C PRO A 313 -7.55 7.52 -5.54
N ALA A 314 -8.62 8.19 -5.10
CA ALA A 314 -9.46 7.77 -3.98
C ALA A 314 -9.88 6.28 -3.96
N PRO A 315 -10.39 5.65 -5.04
CA PRO A 315 -10.78 4.24 -5.01
C PRO A 315 -9.59 3.26 -4.95
N GLY A 316 -8.36 3.73 -5.14
CA GLY A 316 -7.15 2.93 -5.11
C GLY A 316 -6.34 3.01 -3.80
N ARG A 317 -6.71 3.89 -2.85
CA ARG A 317 -5.87 4.16 -1.65
C ARG A 317 -5.70 2.96 -0.73
N GLY A 318 -6.78 2.36 -0.25
CA GLY A 318 -6.71 1.14 0.55
C GLY A 318 -6.07 -0.04 -0.17
N VAL A 319 -6.25 -0.15 -1.50
CA VAL A 319 -5.59 -1.19 -2.31
C VAL A 319 -4.08 -0.95 -2.39
N ALA A 320 -3.65 0.29 -2.62
CA ALA A 320 -2.23 0.64 -2.63
C ALA A 320 -1.58 0.46 -1.25
N GLY A 321 -2.29 0.79 -0.16
CA GLY A 321 -1.84 0.54 1.21
C GLY A 321 -1.67 -0.96 1.50
N ALA A 322 -2.69 -1.77 1.22
CA ALA A 322 -2.64 -3.22 1.35
C ALA A 322 -1.53 -3.87 0.49
N LEU A 323 -1.25 -3.35 -0.71
CA LEU A 323 -0.18 -3.88 -1.56
C LEU A 323 1.22 -3.60 -1.03
N VAL A 324 1.45 -2.50 -0.29
CA VAL A 324 2.76 -2.23 0.34
C VAL A 324 2.95 -2.94 1.69
N GLU A 325 1.97 -3.72 2.15
CA GLU A 325 2.15 -4.73 3.23
C GLU A 325 2.90 -5.99 2.74
N ALA A 326 3.04 -6.19 1.42
CA ALA A 326 3.71 -7.35 0.84
C ALA A 326 5.15 -7.65 1.35
N PRO A 327 6.02 -6.67 1.70
CA PRO A 327 7.34 -6.96 2.24
C PRO A 327 7.27 -7.64 3.61
N PHE A 328 6.31 -7.23 4.45
CA PHE A 328 6.08 -7.85 5.75
C PHE A 328 5.59 -9.30 5.59
N PHE A 329 4.59 -9.52 4.73
CA PHE A 329 4.07 -10.87 4.46
C PHE A 329 5.15 -11.81 3.92
N LEU A 330 6.04 -11.32 3.04
CA LEU A 330 7.16 -12.09 2.52
C LEU A 330 8.18 -12.42 3.62
N ALA A 331 8.60 -11.44 4.43
CA ALA A 331 9.56 -11.66 5.51
C ALA A 331 9.01 -12.63 6.57
N ALA A 332 7.74 -12.52 6.93
CA ALA A 332 7.07 -13.45 7.83
C ALA A 332 7.02 -14.88 7.24
N TRP A 333 6.63 -15.03 5.96
CA TRP A 333 6.56 -16.34 5.31
C TRP A 333 7.93 -17.03 5.21
N VAL A 334 8.99 -16.32 4.84
CA VAL A 334 10.34 -16.91 4.73
C VAL A 334 10.90 -17.25 6.11
N SER A 335 10.66 -16.43 7.15
CA SER A 335 11.04 -16.76 8.55
C SER A 335 10.37 -18.06 9.04
N LEU A 336 9.12 -18.30 8.63
CA LEU A 336 8.39 -19.52 8.94
C LEU A 336 8.90 -20.72 8.14
N ALA A 337 9.13 -20.55 6.82
CA ALA A 337 9.60 -21.62 5.94
C ALA A 337 11.01 -22.12 6.29
N GLU A 338 11.88 -21.24 6.81
CA GLU A 338 13.25 -21.58 7.24
C GLU A 338 13.34 -21.90 8.75
N ASN A 339 12.21 -22.04 9.45
CA ASN A 339 12.11 -22.33 10.89
C ASN A 339 12.92 -21.37 11.80
N THR A 340 13.09 -20.12 11.39
CA THR A 340 13.76 -19.07 12.20
C THR A 340 12.79 -18.21 13.01
N ALA A 341 11.50 -18.52 12.92
CA ALA A 341 10.46 -17.85 13.67
C ALA A 341 10.65 -17.99 15.20
N SER A 342 10.11 -17.04 15.94
CA SER A 342 10.12 -17.03 17.41
C SER A 342 8.86 -16.36 17.94
N TRP A 343 8.63 -16.38 19.26
CA TRP A 343 7.47 -15.72 19.88
C TRP A 343 7.39 -14.21 19.58
N TRP A 344 8.51 -13.56 19.23
CA TRP A 344 8.50 -12.19 18.71
C TRP A 344 7.87 -12.08 17.32
N VAL A 345 8.16 -13.03 16.41
CA VAL A 345 7.52 -13.10 15.08
C VAL A 345 6.01 -13.36 15.24
N VAL A 346 5.62 -14.28 16.13
CA VAL A 346 4.21 -14.51 16.50
C VAL A 346 3.53 -13.22 16.97
N ALA A 347 4.16 -12.48 17.89
CA ALA A 347 3.62 -11.22 18.41
C ALA A 347 3.50 -10.12 17.34
N ILE A 348 4.47 -10.00 16.42
CA ILE A 348 4.42 -9.04 15.30
C ILE A 348 3.27 -9.39 14.35
N ILE A 349 3.08 -10.67 14.00
CA ILE A 349 1.99 -11.09 13.12
C ILE A 349 0.62 -10.89 13.80
N ALA A 350 0.50 -11.15 15.10
CA ALA A 350 -0.73 -10.87 15.86
C ALA A 350 -1.06 -9.37 15.88
N ALA A 351 -0.06 -8.50 16.07
CA ALA A 351 -0.23 -7.06 16.01
C ALA A 351 -0.63 -6.59 14.60
N ALA A 352 -0.06 -7.19 13.55
CA ALA A 352 -0.41 -6.90 12.16
C ALA A 352 -1.85 -7.34 11.82
N ALA A 353 -2.30 -8.52 12.27
CA ALA A 353 -3.69 -8.97 12.11
C ALA A 353 -4.67 -7.96 12.72
N LEU A 354 -4.53 -7.69 14.02
CA LEU A 354 -5.39 -6.76 14.74
C LEU A 354 -5.38 -5.35 14.12
N THR A 355 -4.23 -4.86 13.69
CA THR A 355 -4.11 -3.53 13.06
C THR A 355 -4.81 -3.49 11.71
N ASN A 356 -4.67 -4.54 10.89
CA ASN A 356 -5.29 -4.63 9.57
C ASN A 356 -6.81 -4.80 9.65
N ASP A 357 -7.33 -5.62 10.56
CA ASP A 357 -8.78 -5.74 10.76
C ASP A 357 -9.38 -4.42 11.29
N VAL A 358 -8.76 -3.81 12.31
CA VAL A 358 -9.21 -2.51 12.85
C VAL A 358 -9.15 -1.43 11.76
N ALA A 359 -8.11 -1.40 10.91
CA ALA A 359 -8.04 -0.51 9.76
C ALA A 359 -9.19 -0.77 8.77
N GLY A 360 -9.43 -2.02 8.38
CA GLY A 360 -10.50 -2.39 7.45
C GLY A 360 -11.89 -1.93 7.92
N TYR A 361 -12.23 -2.15 9.19
CA TYR A 361 -13.52 -1.71 9.74
C TYR A 361 -13.60 -0.21 10.06
N ALA A 362 -12.50 0.44 10.42
CA ALA A 362 -12.48 1.89 10.71
C ALA A 362 -12.46 2.76 9.46
N LEU A 363 -11.95 2.26 8.33
CA LEU A 363 -11.80 2.98 7.06
C LEU A 363 -12.90 2.64 6.03
N ASP A 364 -13.67 1.58 6.28
CA ASP A 364 -14.60 0.95 5.32
C ASP A 364 -13.86 0.36 4.08
N GLU A 365 -12.57 0.00 4.22
CA GLU A 365 -11.69 -0.44 3.13
C GLU A 365 -11.40 -1.96 3.19
N ALA A 366 -12.04 -2.72 2.29
CA ALA A 366 -11.98 -4.18 2.28
C ALA A 366 -10.58 -4.78 2.01
N ALA A 367 -9.64 -4.01 1.44
CA ALA A 367 -8.30 -4.47 1.14
C ALA A 367 -7.50 -4.83 2.41
N TYR A 368 -7.64 -4.03 3.48
CA TYR A 368 -7.01 -4.34 4.77
C TYR A 368 -7.58 -5.59 5.44
N ILE A 369 -8.85 -5.94 5.17
CA ILE A 369 -9.43 -7.19 5.70
C ILE A 369 -8.82 -8.42 5.01
N VAL A 370 -8.39 -8.30 3.74
CA VAL A 370 -7.56 -9.35 3.11
C VAL A 370 -6.22 -9.48 3.82
N CYS A 371 -5.58 -8.36 4.18
CA CYS A 371 -4.35 -8.36 4.97
C CYS A 371 -4.55 -8.93 6.38
N GLY A 372 -5.67 -8.63 7.05
CA GLY A 372 -6.03 -9.19 8.36
C GLY A 372 -6.14 -10.71 8.33
N LEU A 373 -6.96 -11.23 7.40
CA LEU A 373 -7.13 -12.68 7.19
C LEU A 373 -5.80 -13.38 6.81
N LEU A 374 -4.94 -12.74 5.99
CA LEU A 374 -3.61 -13.27 5.70
C LEU A 374 -2.71 -13.31 6.94
N SER A 375 -2.74 -12.27 7.77
CA SER A 375 -2.02 -12.25 9.06
C SER A 375 -2.56 -13.29 10.04
N GLU A 376 -3.89 -13.52 10.13
CA GLU A 376 -4.46 -14.57 10.99
C GLU A 376 -3.99 -15.98 10.57
N LEU A 377 -3.93 -16.26 9.26
CA LEU A 377 -3.39 -17.52 8.74
C LEU A 377 -1.92 -17.69 9.11
N LEU A 378 -1.10 -16.66 8.88
CA LEU A 378 0.31 -16.67 9.25
C LEU A 378 0.52 -16.77 10.76
N LEU A 379 -0.37 -16.21 11.57
CA LEU A 379 -0.33 -16.30 13.03
C LEU A 379 -0.53 -17.75 13.50
N VAL A 380 -1.51 -18.46 12.93
CA VAL A 380 -1.73 -19.88 13.23
C VAL A 380 -0.50 -20.72 12.82
N ILE A 381 0.05 -20.49 11.63
CA ILE A 381 1.28 -21.19 11.18
C ILE A 381 2.46 -20.86 12.10
N ALA A 382 2.62 -19.60 12.52
CA ALA A 382 3.68 -19.18 13.43
C ALA A 382 3.58 -19.80 14.82
N ILE A 383 2.37 -19.91 15.37
CA ILE A 383 2.13 -20.64 16.64
C ILE A 383 2.48 -22.12 16.49
N CYS A 384 2.22 -22.73 15.32
CA CYS A 384 2.59 -24.13 15.08
C CYS A 384 4.11 -24.33 14.97
N VAL A 385 4.80 -23.52 14.16
CA VAL A 385 6.26 -23.60 13.98
C VAL A 385 7.00 -23.34 15.30
N VAL A 386 6.66 -22.25 15.99
CA VAL A 386 7.33 -21.84 17.24
C VAL A 386 6.94 -22.73 18.44
N GLY A 387 5.78 -23.38 18.38
CA GLY A 387 5.34 -24.36 19.37
C GLY A 387 5.82 -25.79 19.10
N GLU A 388 6.64 -26.03 18.06
CA GLU A 388 7.07 -27.35 17.59
C GLU A 388 5.88 -28.33 17.37
N LEU A 389 4.72 -27.80 16.95
CA LEU A 389 3.51 -28.57 16.76
C LEU A 389 3.61 -29.46 15.51
N SER A 390 3.03 -30.66 15.60
CA SER A 390 3.05 -31.62 14.51
C SER A 390 2.32 -31.11 13.26
N ALA A 391 2.66 -31.66 12.09
CA ALA A 391 2.03 -31.28 10.83
C ALA A 391 0.52 -31.58 10.81
N GLU A 392 0.08 -32.67 11.45
CA GLU A 392 -1.34 -33.00 11.66
C GLU A 392 -2.02 -31.92 12.51
N THR A 393 -1.37 -31.51 13.60
CA THR A 393 -1.87 -30.46 14.51
C THR A 393 -1.97 -29.12 13.78
N THR A 394 -1.01 -28.81 12.91
CA THR A 394 -1.01 -27.61 12.05
C THR A 394 -2.20 -27.62 11.09
N VAL A 395 -2.45 -28.75 10.41
CA VAL A 395 -3.61 -28.89 9.49
C VAL A 395 -4.94 -28.79 10.25
N LEU A 396 -5.03 -29.37 11.46
CA LEU A 396 -6.21 -29.22 12.32
C LEU A 396 -6.45 -27.77 12.75
N LEU A 397 -5.41 -27.01 13.10
CA LEU A 397 -5.53 -25.61 13.50
C LEU A 397 -5.91 -24.70 12.31
N VAL A 398 -5.39 -24.97 11.10
CA VAL A 398 -5.83 -24.28 9.87
C VAL A 398 -7.29 -24.60 9.54
N ALA A 399 -7.73 -25.86 9.71
CA ALA A 399 -9.14 -26.23 9.54
C ALA A 399 -10.05 -25.56 10.60
N ALA A 400 -9.57 -25.43 11.84
CA ALA A 400 -10.28 -24.72 12.90
C ALA A 400 -10.40 -23.21 12.61
N LEU A 401 -9.33 -22.56 12.12
CA LEU A 401 -9.36 -21.16 11.66
C LEU A 401 -10.40 -20.98 10.55
N ALA A 402 -10.46 -21.91 9.59
CA ALA A 402 -11.44 -21.88 8.52
C ALA A 402 -12.90 -21.98 9.03
N ALA A 403 -13.14 -22.79 10.07
CA ALA A 403 -14.45 -22.86 10.73
C ALA A 403 -14.79 -21.56 11.49
N LEU A 404 -13.79 -20.91 12.12
CA LEU A 404 -13.95 -19.59 12.75
C LEU A 404 -14.26 -18.50 11.71
N TRP A 405 -13.58 -18.48 10.57
CA TRP A 405 -13.90 -17.57 9.44
C TRP A 405 -15.30 -17.80 8.88
N SER A 406 -15.73 -19.06 8.79
CA SER A 406 -17.11 -19.42 8.40
C SER A 406 -18.14 -18.84 9.38
N LEU A 407 -17.87 -18.93 10.69
CA LEU A 407 -18.70 -18.34 11.75
C LEU A 407 -18.68 -16.81 11.70
N GLY A 408 -17.50 -16.19 11.62
CA GLY A 408 -17.32 -14.74 11.49
C GLY A 408 -18.06 -14.17 10.28
N SER A 409 -17.97 -14.85 9.13
CA SER A 409 -18.75 -14.56 7.92
C SER A 409 -20.26 -14.50 8.18
N ARG A 410 -20.80 -15.43 9.00
CA ARG A 410 -22.23 -15.43 9.38
C ARG A 410 -22.58 -14.31 10.36
N LEU A 411 -21.67 -13.93 11.27
CA LEU A 411 -21.87 -12.83 12.20
C LEU A 411 -21.82 -11.47 11.48
N LEU A 412 -20.83 -11.25 10.62
CA LEU A 412 -20.74 -10.08 9.73
C LEU A 412 -21.95 -10.03 8.78
N GLY A 413 -22.42 -11.17 8.27
CA GLY A 413 -23.65 -11.28 7.48
C GLY A 413 -24.97 -11.04 8.23
N ARG A 414 -24.93 -10.88 9.57
CA ARG A 414 -26.00 -10.32 10.40
C ARG A 414 -25.78 -8.81 10.61
N ALA A 415 -24.59 -8.41 11.06
CA ALA A 415 -24.23 -7.02 11.28
C ALA A 415 -24.44 -6.13 10.05
N ALA A 416 -24.17 -6.62 8.83
CA ALA A 416 -24.43 -5.92 7.57
C ALA A 416 -25.93 -5.62 7.30
N ARG A 417 -26.85 -6.24 8.04
CA ARG A 417 -28.30 -5.96 7.98
C ARG A 417 -28.73 -4.91 9.01
N GLU A 418 -27.98 -4.81 10.09
CA GLU A 418 -28.18 -3.89 11.22
C GLU A 418 -27.49 -2.54 10.93
N GLU A 419 -26.31 -2.57 10.31
CA GLU A 419 -25.52 -1.41 9.86
C GLU A 419 -25.33 -1.36 8.32
N PRO A 420 -26.41 -1.22 7.51
CA PRO A 420 -26.30 -1.18 6.04
C PRO A 420 -25.59 0.07 5.48
N ARG A 421 -25.02 0.94 6.33
CA ARG A 421 -24.26 2.14 5.97
C ARG A 421 -22.77 1.89 5.74
N ARG A 422 -22.22 0.78 6.26
CA ARG A 422 -20.80 0.38 6.06
C ARG A 422 -20.70 -0.58 4.89
N ALA A 423 -20.08 -0.15 3.79
CA ALA A 423 -19.93 -0.97 2.59
C ALA A 423 -18.97 -2.15 2.82
N VAL A 424 -18.06 -2.05 3.79
CA VAL A 424 -17.05 -3.09 4.06
C VAL A 424 -17.65 -4.35 4.69
N ILE A 425 -18.63 -4.26 5.60
CA ILE A 425 -19.15 -5.43 6.33
C ILE A 425 -19.69 -6.53 5.40
N PRO A 426 -20.53 -6.26 4.37
CA PRO A 426 -20.95 -7.29 3.43
C PRO A 426 -19.84 -7.80 2.51
N VAL A 427 -18.74 -7.05 2.33
CA VAL A 427 -17.55 -7.53 1.60
C VAL A 427 -16.68 -8.41 2.51
N ALA A 428 -16.42 -7.99 3.74
CA ALA A 428 -15.75 -8.76 4.79
C ALA A 428 -16.42 -10.12 4.99
N ALA A 429 -17.76 -10.15 5.10
CA ALA A 429 -18.53 -11.39 5.18
C ALA A 429 -18.28 -12.34 4.00
N ARG A 430 -18.06 -11.82 2.78
CA ARG A 430 -17.69 -12.61 1.60
C ARG A 430 -16.22 -13.02 1.60
N LEU A 431 -15.31 -12.15 2.05
CA LEU A 431 -13.88 -12.48 2.17
C LEU A 431 -13.66 -13.63 3.17
N CYS A 432 -14.28 -13.56 4.35
CA CYS A 432 -14.29 -14.66 5.31
C CYS A 432 -14.96 -15.94 4.76
N GLU A 433 -15.97 -15.84 3.89
CA GLU A 433 -16.57 -17.01 3.21
C GLU A 433 -15.61 -17.68 2.23
N TRP A 434 -15.02 -16.91 1.32
CA TRP A 434 -14.09 -17.44 0.32
C TRP A 434 -12.80 -17.93 0.98
N GLY A 435 -12.27 -17.19 1.95
CA GLY A 435 -11.15 -17.62 2.78
C GLY A 435 -11.43 -18.94 3.50
N ALA A 436 -12.58 -19.06 4.17
CA ALA A 436 -12.96 -20.29 4.87
C ALA A 436 -13.03 -21.49 3.92
N PHE A 437 -13.59 -21.30 2.72
CA PHE A 437 -13.64 -22.36 1.71
C PHE A 437 -12.25 -22.73 1.20
N ILE A 438 -11.39 -21.75 0.90
CA ILE A 438 -10.01 -21.97 0.44
C ILE A 438 -9.19 -22.69 1.51
N LEU A 439 -9.26 -22.28 2.78
CA LEU A 439 -8.55 -22.93 3.88
C LEU A 439 -9.04 -24.36 4.13
N LEU A 440 -10.35 -24.63 4.07
CA LEU A 440 -10.87 -26.00 4.20
C LEU A 440 -10.40 -26.91 3.04
N VAL A 441 -10.36 -26.40 1.81
CA VAL A 441 -9.80 -27.12 0.65
C VAL A 441 -8.31 -27.35 0.83
N ALA A 442 -7.54 -26.34 1.25
CA ALA A 442 -6.11 -26.47 1.50
C ALA A 442 -5.81 -27.48 2.62
N ALA A 443 -6.56 -27.45 3.74
CA ALA A 443 -6.42 -28.41 4.82
C ALA A 443 -6.76 -29.84 4.35
N SER A 444 -7.87 -30.04 3.61
CA SER A 444 -8.23 -31.33 3.01
C SER A 444 -7.17 -31.86 2.03
N LEU A 445 -6.50 -31.00 1.27
CA LEU A 445 -5.39 -31.39 0.39
C LEU A 445 -4.08 -31.65 1.17
N ALA A 446 -3.88 -31.00 2.31
CA ALA A 446 -2.72 -31.20 3.17
C ALA A 446 -2.75 -32.54 3.92
N VAL A 447 -3.93 -33.07 4.29
CA VAL A 447 -4.04 -34.37 4.98
C VAL A 447 -3.26 -35.49 4.28
N PRO A 448 -3.52 -35.86 3.01
CA PRO A 448 -2.78 -36.94 2.35
C PRO A 448 -1.28 -36.65 2.12
N LEU A 449 -0.87 -35.38 2.13
CA LEU A 449 0.55 -34.99 2.06
C LEU A 449 1.27 -35.22 3.40
N VAL A 450 0.60 -34.91 4.51
CA VAL A 450 1.11 -35.09 5.88
C VAL A 450 1.13 -36.57 6.27
N THR A 451 0.01 -37.29 6.06
CA THR A 451 -0.09 -38.71 6.44
C THR A 451 0.77 -39.63 5.57
N GLN A 452 1.17 -39.17 4.37
CA GLN A 452 1.81 -39.99 3.32
C GLN A 452 1.00 -41.26 3.00
N ALA A 453 -0.32 -41.20 3.20
CA ALA A 453 -1.22 -42.34 3.10
C ALA A 453 -2.57 -41.88 2.53
N LEU A 454 -2.95 -42.50 1.40
CA LEU A 454 -4.31 -42.44 0.89
C LEU A 454 -5.09 -43.62 1.51
N PRO A 455 -6.33 -43.44 2.00
CA PRO A 455 -7.16 -44.53 2.53
C PRO A 455 -7.45 -45.66 1.51
N LEU A 456 -7.12 -45.44 0.24
CA LEU A 456 -7.21 -46.39 -0.87
C LEU A 456 -5.94 -47.24 -1.08
N THR A 457 -4.86 -47.00 -0.31
CA THR A 457 -3.63 -47.81 -0.35
C THR A 457 -3.64 -48.85 0.75
N VAL A 458 -2.93 -49.96 0.56
CA VAL A 458 -2.88 -51.12 1.49
C VAL A 458 -2.10 -50.81 2.80
N ARG A 459 -1.87 -49.54 3.11
CA ARG A 459 -1.21 -49.08 4.34
C ARG A 459 -2.27 -48.77 5.39
N ALA A 460 -2.28 -49.56 6.46
CA ALA A 460 -3.07 -49.27 7.66
C ALA A 460 -2.77 -47.84 8.17
N LEU A 461 -3.82 -47.07 8.46
CA LEU A 461 -3.67 -45.73 9.03
C LEU A 461 -3.44 -45.79 10.54
N THR A 462 -2.69 -44.82 11.07
CA THR A 462 -2.57 -44.62 12.52
C THR A 462 -3.78 -43.90 13.11
N ALA A 463 -3.99 -44.02 14.42
CA ALA A 463 -5.08 -43.32 15.11
C ALA A 463 -5.01 -41.79 14.94
N SER A 464 -3.81 -41.22 14.89
CA SER A 464 -3.55 -39.81 14.59
C SER A 464 -4.02 -39.39 13.20
N GLU A 465 -3.79 -40.23 12.18
CA GLU A 465 -4.20 -39.98 10.79
C GLU A 465 -5.74 -40.04 10.63
N ALA A 466 -6.39 -40.99 11.32
CA ALA A 466 -7.84 -41.08 11.38
C ALA A 466 -8.47 -39.88 12.14
N LEU A 467 -7.89 -39.46 13.26
CA LEU A 467 -8.31 -38.28 14.02
C LEU A 467 -8.11 -36.97 13.22
N LEU A 468 -7.04 -36.86 12.44
CA LEU A 468 -6.81 -35.74 11.51
C LEU A 468 -7.94 -35.65 10.47
N ALA A 469 -8.26 -36.76 9.80
CA ALA A 469 -9.34 -36.81 8.81
C ALA A 469 -10.71 -36.43 9.43
N LEU A 470 -10.99 -36.90 10.66
CA LEU A 470 -12.18 -36.53 11.43
C LEU A 470 -12.23 -35.07 11.84
N GLY A 471 -11.11 -34.46 12.26
CA GLY A 471 -11.07 -33.06 12.64
C GLY A 471 -11.33 -32.12 11.46
N VAL A 472 -10.78 -32.44 10.28
CA VAL A 472 -11.11 -31.73 9.04
C VAL A 472 -12.58 -31.95 8.63
N LEU A 473 -13.16 -33.13 8.89
CA LEU A 473 -14.62 -33.34 8.72
C LEU A 473 -15.45 -32.48 9.67
N ALA A 474 -15.06 -32.38 10.94
CA ALA A 474 -15.73 -31.55 11.92
C ALA A 474 -15.71 -30.06 11.51
N ALA A 475 -14.61 -29.58 10.92
CA ALA A 475 -14.51 -28.23 10.37
C ALA A 475 -15.41 -28.01 9.14
N TRP A 476 -15.47 -28.96 8.20
CA TRP A 476 -16.43 -28.93 7.08
C TRP A 476 -17.89 -28.92 7.58
N TRP A 477 -18.21 -29.74 8.58
CA TRP A 477 -19.55 -29.83 9.17
C TRP A 477 -19.95 -28.56 9.94
N ALA A 478 -19.01 -27.97 10.70
CA ALA A 478 -19.19 -26.67 11.33
C ALA A 478 -19.48 -25.60 10.25
N SER A 479 -18.70 -25.58 9.16
CA SER A 479 -18.91 -24.62 8.07
C SER A 479 -20.27 -24.79 7.37
N ALA A 480 -20.71 -26.04 7.13
CA ALA A 480 -22.01 -26.34 6.52
C ALA A 480 -23.22 -26.06 7.44
N THR A 481 -23.10 -26.31 8.75
CA THR A 481 -24.15 -25.96 9.73
C THR A 481 -24.25 -24.44 9.98
N VAL A 482 -23.14 -23.73 9.80
CA VAL A 482 -23.10 -22.26 9.81
C VAL A 482 -23.67 -21.67 8.52
N ARG A 483 -23.38 -22.26 7.35
CA ARG A 483 -23.69 -21.68 6.04
C ARG A 483 -24.42 -22.66 5.12
N ARG A 484 -25.66 -22.32 4.72
CA ARG A 484 -26.49 -23.06 3.73
C ARG A 484 -25.97 -22.93 2.28
N ASN A 485 -24.66 -23.06 2.07
CA ASN A 485 -24.03 -23.04 0.76
C ASN A 485 -23.94 -24.49 0.22
N PRO A 486 -24.52 -24.82 -0.95
CA PRO A 486 -24.54 -26.17 -1.47
C PRO A 486 -23.14 -26.69 -1.85
N VAL A 487 -22.18 -25.80 -2.17
CA VAL A 487 -20.80 -26.19 -2.51
C VAL A 487 -20.03 -26.63 -1.26
N VAL A 488 -20.16 -25.89 -0.15
CA VAL A 488 -19.61 -26.28 1.16
C VAL A 488 -20.22 -27.60 1.63
N SER A 489 -21.52 -27.79 1.38
CA SER A 489 -22.24 -29.01 1.73
C SER A 489 -21.79 -30.21 0.89
N PHE A 490 -21.54 -30.01 -0.41
CA PHE A 490 -20.98 -31.01 -1.35
C PHE A 490 -19.55 -31.41 -0.99
N ALA A 491 -18.69 -30.44 -0.65
CA ALA A 491 -17.32 -30.73 -0.25
C ALA A 491 -17.26 -31.49 1.09
N GLY A 492 -18.12 -31.10 2.06
CA GLY A 492 -18.35 -31.86 3.28
C GLY A 492 -18.90 -33.28 3.05
N SER A 493 -19.63 -33.53 1.96
CA SER A 493 -20.02 -34.89 1.53
C SER A 493 -18.79 -35.72 1.20
N VAL A 494 -17.98 -35.23 0.26
CA VAL A 494 -16.79 -35.92 -0.25
C VAL A 494 -15.81 -36.20 0.89
N TRP A 495 -15.65 -35.24 1.81
CA TRP A 495 -14.81 -35.43 2.98
C TRP A 495 -15.39 -36.40 4.02
N ALA A 496 -16.72 -36.57 4.10
CA ALA A 496 -17.33 -37.60 4.94
C ALA A 496 -17.02 -39.02 4.45
N PHE A 497 -16.99 -39.24 3.12
CA PHE A 497 -16.50 -40.51 2.54
C PHE A 497 -15.03 -40.74 2.85
N TYR A 498 -14.17 -39.72 2.69
CA TYR A 498 -12.74 -39.81 2.99
C TYR A 498 -12.50 -40.14 4.48
N ALA A 499 -13.16 -39.43 5.40
CA ALA A 499 -12.98 -39.66 6.83
C ALA A 499 -13.56 -41.01 7.32
N LEU A 500 -14.65 -41.51 6.71
CA LEU A 500 -15.11 -42.88 6.99
C LEU A 500 -14.10 -43.92 6.47
N ALA A 501 -13.60 -43.74 5.25
CA ALA A 501 -12.55 -44.61 4.70
C ALA A 501 -11.31 -44.65 5.62
N SER A 502 -10.88 -43.50 6.16
CA SER A 502 -9.78 -43.42 7.13
C SER A 502 -10.09 -44.10 8.46
N LEU A 503 -11.35 -44.11 8.91
CA LEU A 503 -11.78 -44.85 10.09
C LEU A 503 -11.82 -46.36 9.85
N GLU A 504 -12.30 -46.81 8.68
CA GLU A 504 -12.37 -48.24 8.36
C GLU A 504 -10.99 -48.87 8.21
N SER A 505 -10.02 -48.18 7.57
CA SER A 505 -8.63 -48.66 7.43
C SER A 505 -7.82 -48.61 8.73
N TRP A 506 -8.20 -47.75 9.69
CA TRP A 506 -7.65 -47.77 11.05
C TRP A 506 -8.28 -48.87 11.92
N LEU A 507 -9.61 -49.03 11.88
CA LEU A 507 -10.33 -49.99 12.72
C LEU A 507 -10.16 -51.45 12.28
N VAL A 508 -9.99 -51.71 10.98
CA VAL A 508 -9.84 -53.08 10.46
C VAL A 508 -8.77 -53.14 9.34
N PRO A 509 -7.48 -53.06 9.68
CA PRO A 509 -6.39 -52.92 8.72
C PRO A 509 -6.24 -54.09 7.74
N ASP A 510 -6.64 -55.30 8.12
CA ASP A 510 -6.43 -56.53 7.32
C ASP A 510 -7.60 -56.91 6.39
N ARG A 511 -8.58 -56.02 6.17
CA ARG A 511 -9.83 -56.41 5.46
C ARG A 511 -9.74 -56.38 3.93
N HIS A 512 -10.34 -57.40 3.31
CA HIS A 512 -10.50 -57.48 1.85
C HIS A 512 -11.23 -56.26 1.27
N PRO A 513 -10.85 -55.77 0.06
CA PRO A 513 -11.43 -54.58 -0.57
C PRO A 513 -12.97 -54.58 -0.67
N ALA A 514 -13.60 -55.74 -0.78
CA ALA A 514 -15.05 -55.89 -0.86
C ALA A 514 -15.79 -55.34 0.38
N ALA A 515 -15.20 -55.44 1.59
CA ALA A 515 -15.83 -54.94 2.81
C ALA A 515 -15.81 -53.41 2.88
N TYR A 516 -14.67 -52.80 2.52
CA TYR A 516 -14.48 -51.35 2.41
C TYR A 516 -15.35 -50.74 1.30
N ALA A 517 -15.42 -51.40 0.13
CA ALA A 517 -16.34 -51.01 -0.94
C ALA A 517 -17.82 -51.07 -0.49
N ALA A 518 -18.20 -52.10 0.29
CA ALA A 518 -19.55 -52.20 0.85
C ALA A 518 -19.86 -51.10 1.88
N GLY A 519 -18.90 -50.74 2.75
CA GLY A 519 -19.03 -49.63 3.70
C GLY A 519 -19.26 -48.28 2.99
N LEU A 520 -18.44 -47.99 1.99
CA LEU A 520 -18.57 -46.79 1.16
C LEU A 520 -19.88 -46.73 0.34
N VAL A 521 -20.32 -47.86 -0.21
CA VAL A 521 -21.63 -47.96 -0.92
C VAL A 521 -22.79 -47.78 0.05
N ALA A 522 -22.72 -48.35 1.26
CA ALA A 522 -23.73 -48.16 2.29
C ALA A 522 -23.82 -46.69 2.74
N LEU A 523 -22.67 -46.02 2.97
CA LEU A 523 -22.63 -44.59 3.25
C LEU A 523 -23.24 -43.77 2.11
N ALA A 524 -22.98 -44.13 0.84
CA ALA A 524 -23.58 -43.44 -0.30
C ALA A 524 -25.10 -43.62 -0.37
N GLY A 525 -25.62 -44.77 0.01
CA GLY A 525 -27.05 -45.01 0.20
C GLY A 525 -27.66 -44.14 1.30
N VAL A 526 -27.00 -44.03 2.45
CA VAL A 526 -27.40 -43.13 3.56
C VAL A 526 -27.36 -41.66 3.12
N TRP A 527 -26.37 -41.26 2.31
CA TRP A 527 -26.24 -39.91 1.76
C TRP A 527 -27.31 -39.58 0.72
N LEU A 528 -27.67 -40.53 -0.15
CA LEU A 528 -28.85 -40.41 -1.02
C LEU A 528 -30.13 -40.20 -0.20
N ALA A 529 -30.38 -41.06 0.80
CA ALA A 529 -31.57 -41.01 1.64
C ALA A 529 -31.67 -39.71 2.45
N SER A 530 -30.57 -39.24 3.04
CA SER A 530 -30.53 -37.97 3.76
C SER A 530 -30.74 -36.77 2.82
N GLY A 531 -30.29 -36.84 1.56
CA GLY A 531 -30.64 -35.88 0.52
C GLY A 531 -32.14 -35.75 0.28
N TYR A 532 -32.86 -36.86 0.11
CA TYR A 532 -34.33 -36.84 0.00
C TYR A 532 -35.01 -36.33 1.29
N ALA A 533 -34.50 -36.68 2.48
CA ALA A 533 -35.04 -36.17 3.74
C ALA A 533 -34.79 -34.67 3.97
N LEU A 534 -33.67 -34.14 3.45
CA LEU A 534 -33.30 -32.72 3.54
C LEU A 534 -34.06 -31.85 2.53
N GLU A 535 -34.58 -32.43 1.44
CA GLU A 535 -35.42 -31.73 0.45
C GLU A 535 -36.61 -31.02 1.11
N ALA A 536 -37.32 -31.75 1.98
CA ALA A 536 -38.47 -31.26 2.73
C ALA A 536 -38.15 -30.20 3.80
N ARG A 537 -36.87 -29.98 4.13
CA ARG A 537 -36.44 -29.05 5.20
C ARG A 537 -35.55 -27.89 4.74
N GLN A 538 -34.81 -28.08 3.64
CA GLN A 538 -33.84 -27.10 3.13
C GLN A 538 -34.04 -26.77 1.63
N GLY A 539 -34.95 -27.46 0.94
CA GLY A 539 -35.36 -27.16 -0.44
C GLY A 539 -34.57 -27.92 -1.52
N HIS A 540 -35.18 -28.02 -2.71
CA HIS A 540 -34.74 -28.87 -3.83
C HIS A 540 -33.25 -28.74 -4.15
N ARG A 541 -32.73 -27.52 -4.32
CA ARG A 541 -31.33 -27.28 -4.71
C ARG A 541 -30.31 -27.89 -3.75
N PHE A 542 -30.61 -27.93 -2.45
CA PHE A 542 -29.73 -28.54 -1.45
C PHE A 542 -29.77 -30.06 -1.56
N ALA A 543 -30.97 -30.64 -1.64
CA ALA A 543 -31.17 -32.07 -1.82
C ALA A 543 -30.60 -32.58 -3.15
N GLU A 544 -30.68 -31.79 -4.20
CA GLU A 544 -30.15 -32.09 -5.54
C GLU A 544 -28.62 -32.17 -5.54
N THR A 545 -27.90 -31.21 -4.95
CA THR A 545 -26.44 -31.30 -4.79
C THR A 545 -26.01 -32.41 -3.82
N THR A 546 -26.83 -32.70 -2.80
CA THR A 546 -26.65 -33.85 -1.87
C THR A 546 -26.79 -35.19 -2.60
N ARG A 547 -27.75 -35.31 -3.53
CA ARG A 547 -27.95 -36.51 -4.36
C ARG A 547 -26.88 -36.64 -5.46
N TRP A 548 -26.39 -35.52 -6.01
CA TRP A 548 -25.29 -35.53 -6.99
C TRP A 548 -23.94 -35.94 -6.39
N SER A 549 -23.58 -35.44 -5.20
CA SER A 549 -22.37 -35.88 -4.48
C SER A 549 -22.41 -37.38 -4.19
N ALA A 550 -23.53 -37.88 -3.67
CA ALA A 550 -23.71 -39.30 -3.41
C ALA A 550 -23.58 -40.16 -4.68
N ARG A 551 -24.24 -39.78 -5.79
CA ARG A 551 -24.14 -40.47 -7.09
C ARG A 551 -22.72 -40.46 -7.66
N ALA A 552 -22.04 -39.31 -7.59
CA ALA A 552 -20.66 -39.18 -8.05
C ALA A 552 -19.72 -40.05 -7.21
N ALA A 553 -19.90 -40.09 -5.88
CA ALA A 553 -19.17 -40.99 -5.00
C ALA A 553 -19.41 -42.46 -5.37
N THR A 554 -20.67 -42.91 -5.52
CA THR A 554 -20.97 -44.30 -5.95
C THR A 554 -20.33 -44.63 -7.31
N TRP A 555 -20.34 -43.71 -8.27
CA TRP A 555 -19.76 -43.94 -9.61
C TRP A 555 -18.23 -44.00 -9.57
N VAL A 556 -17.58 -43.10 -8.83
CA VAL A 556 -16.12 -43.11 -8.63
C VAL A 556 -15.69 -44.35 -7.85
N ILE A 557 -16.32 -44.65 -6.71
CA ILE A 557 -16.01 -45.84 -5.89
C ILE A 557 -16.23 -47.12 -6.70
N GLY A 558 -17.30 -47.19 -7.52
CA GLY A 558 -17.54 -48.32 -8.41
C GLY A 558 -16.47 -48.47 -9.50
N THR A 559 -16.17 -47.39 -10.23
CA THR A 559 -15.24 -47.46 -11.38
C THR A 559 -13.78 -47.61 -10.96
N LEU A 560 -13.29 -46.81 -10.01
CA LEU A 560 -11.92 -46.92 -9.48
C LEU A 560 -11.76 -48.16 -8.60
N GLY A 561 -12.79 -48.57 -7.84
CA GLY A 561 -12.78 -49.82 -7.09
C GLY A 561 -12.63 -51.04 -8.00
N ILE A 562 -13.43 -51.12 -9.09
CA ILE A 562 -13.29 -52.19 -10.09
C ILE A 562 -11.89 -52.14 -10.73
N ALA A 563 -11.41 -50.97 -11.15
CA ALA A 563 -10.07 -50.83 -11.76
C ALA A 563 -8.93 -51.28 -10.81
N LEU A 564 -8.99 -50.92 -9.52
CA LEU A 564 -8.03 -51.32 -8.49
C LEU A 564 -8.16 -52.78 -8.02
N THR A 565 -9.20 -53.49 -8.45
CA THR A 565 -9.34 -54.96 -8.26
C THR A 565 -8.99 -55.76 -9.52
N LEU A 566 -8.64 -55.09 -10.62
CA LEU A 566 -8.27 -55.69 -11.91
C LEU A 566 -6.81 -55.39 -12.31
N ALA A 567 -6.06 -54.69 -11.46
CA ALA A 567 -4.65 -54.32 -11.59
C ALA A 567 -3.86 -54.85 -10.38
#